data_AF-A0A7G6ABR6-F1
#
_entry.id   AF-A0A7G6ABR6-F1
#
_cell.length_a   1.000
_cell.length_b   1.000
_cell.length_c   1.000
_cell.angle_alpha   90.00
_cell.angle_beta   90.00
_cell.angle_gamma   90.00
#
_symmetry.space_group_name_H-M   'P 1'
#
loop_
_entity.id
_entity.type
_entity.pdbx_description
1 polymer ?
#
loop_
_entity_poly.entity_id
_entity_poly.type
_entity_poly.pdbx_seq_one_letter_code
_entity_poly.pdbx_strand_id
1 'polypeptide(L)'
;MLWASAAVMGGVGLQEAKDVVWQMLTMTSIGRAGYISFFAITLVLVIRALRSTAVWREWTVLAGLGLFAFVRASMGHAGENGYWTLPFAAEVVHLTAMGAWTGLVAVSAWKAMDNGAGQPDLNRKAHYLESMSAAAVVAVVAVFATGLFNAWNRVGTVDNLFASSLYTTALLVKLCFVSVALVLGGYNKVFGLARARHSTPGLQSVRLVLIVESVVLLAALIAAAVLTSQQPPAAM
;
A
#
# COMPACT_ATOMS: atom_id res chain seq x y z
N MET A 1 -5.24 -11.81 9.51
CA MET A 1 -4.91 -12.54 8.28
C MET A 1 -4.74 -14.03 8.56
N LEU A 2 -3.69 -14.47 9.28
CA LEU A 2 -3.44 -15.90 9.57
C LEU A 2 -4.66 -16.64 10.17
N TRP A 3 -5.37 -16.02 11.11
CA TRP A 3 -6.56 -16.61 11.74
C TRP A 3 -7.69 -16.89 10.75
N ALA A 4 -7.98 -15.94 9.85
CA ALA A 4 -8.99 -16.11 8.82
C ALA A 4 -8.55 -17.12 7.75
N SER A 5 -7.25 -17.11 7.38
CA SER A 5 -6.68 -18.13 6.49
C SER A 5 -6.76 -19.54 7.10
N ALA A 6 -6.53 -19.67 8.41
CA ALA A 6 -6.66 -20.93 9.13
C ALA A 6 -8.10 -21.44 9.17
N ALA A 7 -9.09 -20.55 9.33
CA ALA A 7 -10.51 -20.91 9.22
C ALA A 7 -10.83 -21.47 7.82
N VAL A 8 -10.44 -20.74 6.76
CA VAL A 8 -10.73 -21.13 5.37
C VAL A 8 -10.03 -22.43 4.99
N MET A 9 -8.74 -22.58 5.32
CA MET A 9 -7.98 -23.79 4.97
C MET A 9 -8.31 -24.98 5.85
N GLY A 10 -8.69 -24.74 7.11
CA GLY A 10 -9.16 -25.78 8.03
C GLY A 10 -10.61 -26.21 7.75
N GLY A 11 -11.35 -25.46 6.94
CA GLY A 11 -12.78 -25.72 6.70
C GLY A 11 -13.65 -25.52 7.95
N VAL A 12 -13.20 -24.69 8.89
CA VAL A 12 -13.82 -24.49 10.21
C VAL A 12 -14.33 -23.06 10.39
N GLY A 13 -15.22 -22.86 11.38
CA GLY A 13 -15.67 -21.52 11.75
C GLY A 13 -14.54 -20.64 12.28
N LEU A 14 -14.71 -19.30 12.23
CA LEU A 14 -13.70 -18.36 12.71
C LEU A 14 -13.36 -18.55 14.21
N GLN A 15 -14.31 -19.03 15.01
CA GLN A 15 -14.10 -19.30 16.44
C GLN A 15 -13.28 -20.58 16.68
N GLU A 16 -13.45 -21.58 15.81
CA GLU A 16 -12.78 -22.89 15.85
C GLU A 16 -11.38 -22.83 15.23
N ALA A 17 -11.10 -21.80 14.44
CA ALA A 17 -9.79 -21.58 13.80
C ALA A 17 -8.62 -21.52 14.80
N LYS A 18 -8.87 -21.26 16.09
CA LYS A 18 -7.86 -21.30 17.15
C LYS A 18 -7.12 -22.64 17.21
N ASP A 19 -7.85 -23.74 16.96
CA ASP A 19 -7.36 -25.10 17.15
C ASP A 19 -6.43 -25.54 15.99
N VAL A 20 -6.58 -24.90 14.83
CA VAL A 20 -5.76 -25.17 13.62
C VAL A 20 -4.72 -24.08 13.36
N VAL A 21 -4.78 -22.93 14.04
CA VAL A 21 -3.87 -21.79 13.79
C VAL A 21 -2.42 -22.14 14.05
N TRP A 22 -2.14 -22.95 15.09
CA TRP A 22 -0.79 -23.35 15.45
C TRP A 22 -0.17 -24.26 14.39
N GLN A 23 -0.95 -25.21 13.90
CA GLN A 23 -0.55 -26.09 12.81
C GLN A 23 -0.32 -25.28 11.53
N MET A 24 -1.22 -24.34 11.20
CA MET A 24 -1.02 -23.42 10.07
C MET A 24 0.29 -22.63 10.19
N LEU A 25 0.58 -22.09 11.38
CA LEU A 25 1.76 -21.26 11.62
C LEU A 25 3.07 -22.05 11.42
N THR A 26 3.11 -23.30 11.86
CA THR A 26 4.33 -24.12 11.89
C THR A 26 4.52 -25.00 10.65
N MET A 27 3.44 -25.47 10.04
CA MET A 27 3.48 -26.49 8.99
C MET A 27 3.25 -25.95 7.57
N THR A 28 2.90 -24.67 7.39
CA THR A 28 2.57 -24.15 6.05
C THR A 28 3.51 -23.07 5.54
N SER A 29 3.58 -22.91 4.21
CA SER A 29 4.24 -21.77 3.56
C SER A 29 3.65 -20.43 3.99
N ILE A 30 2.33 -20.35 4.21
CA ILE A 30 1.64 -19.14 4.67
C ILE A 30 2.08 -18.77 6.09
N GLY A 31 2.18 -19.75 6.99
CA GLY A 31 2.72 -19.56 8.33
C GLY A 31 4.15 -19.02 8.29
N ARG A 32 4.99 -19.60 7.41
CA ARG A 32 6.37 -19.16 7.20
C ARG A 32 6.50 -17.74 6.69
N ALA A 33 5.76 -17.40 5.65
CA ALA A 33 5.69 -16.04 5.13
C ALA A 33 5.18 -15.05 6.20
N GLY A 34 4.26 -15.48 7.05
CA GLY A 34 3.73 -14.72 8.18
C GLY A 34 4.80 -14.30 9.18
N TYR A 35 5.60 -15.23 9.71
CA TYR A 35 6.64 -14.86 10.67
C TYR A 35 7.78 -14.06 10.03
N ILE A 36 8.19 -14.35 8.78
CA ILE A 36 9.23 -13.56 8.08
C ILE A 36 8.78 -12.10 7.96
N SER A 37 7.53 -11.90 7.54
CA SER A 37 6.93 -10.57 7.43
C SER A 37 6.87 -9.85 8.77
N PHE A 38 6.48 -10.55 9.84
CA PHE A 38 6.41 -10.00 11.19
C PHE A 38 7.79 -9.55 11.70
N PHE A 39 8.80 -10.41 11.57
CA PHE A 39 10.17 -10.07 11.99
C PHE A 39 10.77 -8.94 11.15
N ALA A 40 10.55 -8.94 9.83
CA ALA A 40 11.01 -7.87 8.95
C ALA A 40 10.46 -6.50 9.36
N ILE A 41 9.15 -6.40 9.60
CA ILE A 41 8.52 -5.14 10.05
C ILE A 41 8.94 -4.77 11.47
N THR A 42 9.01 -5.74 12.38
CA THR A 42 9.47 -5.48 13.76
C THR A 42 10.89 -4.93 13.76
N LEU A 43 11.80 -5.51 12.97
CA LEU A 43 13.16 -5.02 12.82
C LEU A 43 13.19 -3.59 12.26
N VAL A 44 12.40 -3.30 11.22
CA VAL A 44 12.28 -1.95 10.66
C VAL A 44 11.83 -0.95 11.73
N LEU A 45 10.83 -1.30 12.54
CA LEU A 45 10.31 -0.43 13.60
C LEU A 45 11.33 -0.21 14.72
N VAL A 46 12.02 -1.26 15.17
CA VAL A 46 13.09 -1.17 16.17
C VAL A 46 14.20 -0.25 15.68
N ILE A 47 14.68 -0.47 14.44
CA ILE A 47 15.74 0.36 13.85
C ILE A 47 15.31 1.82 13.72
N ARG A 48 14.04 2.10 13.37
CA ARG A 48 13.51 3.46 13.31
C ARG A 48 13.32 4.10 14.69
N ALA A 49 13.09 3.31 15.74
CA ALA A 49 12.99 3.80 17.12
C ALA A 49 14.36 4.19 17.70
N LEU A 50 15.44 3.57 17.22
CA LEU A 50 16.80 3.94 17.59
C LEU A 50 17.16 5.32 17.01
N ARG A 51 17.58 6.24 17.89
CA ARG A 51 18.07 7.56 17.48
C ARG A 51 19.50 7.46 16.95
N SER A 52 19.64 7.23 15.65
CA SER A 52 20.92 7.21 14.95
C SER A 52 20.79 7.89 13.58
N THR A 53 21.86 8.54 13.12
CA THR A 53 21.95 9.18 11.79
C THR A 53 22.75 8.33 10.80
N ALA A 54 23.17 7.13 11.19
CA ALA A 54 24.04 6.30 10.37
C ALA A 54 23.36 5.85 9.06
N VAL A 55 24.11 5.85 7.96
CA VAL A 55 23.63 5.52 6.61
C VAL A 55 23.13 4.07 6.51
N TRP A 56 23.79 3.12 7.18
CA TRP A 56 23.39 1.72 7.19
C TRP A 56 21.94 1.52 7.66
N ARG A 57 21.44 2.40 8.53
CA ARG A 57 20.07 2.38 9.05
C ARG A 57 19.03 2.48 7.94
N GLU A 58 19.25 3.39 6.99
CA GLU A 58 18.33 3.60 5.87
C GLU A 58 18.34 2.39 4.94
N TRP A 59 19.53 1.86 4.63
CA TRP A 59 19.66 0.64 3.82
C TRP A 59 19.00 -0.57 4.48
N THR A 60 19.17 -0.76 5.80
CA THR A 60 18.52 -1.86 6.52
C THR A 60 17.00 -1.71 6.54
N VAL A 61 16.49 -0.48 6.69
CA VAL A 61 15.04 -0.23 6.61
C VAL A 61 14.52 -0.54 5.21
N LEU A 62 15.20 -0.07 4.17
CA LEU A 62 14.82 -0.35 2.78
C LEU A 62 14.86 -1.84 2.47
N ALA A 63 15.89 -2.56 2.93
CA ALA A 63 16.00 -4.00 2.79
C ALA A 63 14.87 -4.74 3.53
N GLY A 64 14.53 -4.33 4.75
CA GLY A 64 13.42 -4.91 5.51
C GLY A 64 12.05 -4.69 4.86
N LEU A 65 11.80 -3.47 4.34
CA LEU A 65 10.58 -3.17 3.58
C LEU A 65 10.53 -3.93 2.26
N GLY A 66 11.66 -4.06 1.56
CA GLY A 66 11.78 -4.84 0.33
C GLY A 66 11.52 -6.32 0.56
N LEU A 67 12.08 -6.89 1.63
CA LEU A 67 11.81 -8.28 2.04
C LEU A 67 10.33 -8.48 2.38
N PHE A 68 9.72 -7.55 3.11
CA PHE A 68 8.29 -7.61 3.41
C PHE A 68 7.44 -7.59 2.12
N ALA A 69 7.73 -6.70 1.18
CA ALA A 69 7.02 -6.62 -0.09
C ALA A 69 7.21 -7.89 -0.94
N PHE A 70 8.42 -8.45 -0.96
CA PHE A 70 8.73 -9.70 -1.64
C PHE A 70 7.91 -10.87 -1.07
N VAL A 71 7.92 -11.04 0.25
CA VAL A 71 7.17 -12.12 0.93
C VAL A 71 5.67 -11.93 0.78
N ARG A 72 5.17 -10.68 0.74
CA ARG A 72 3.76 -10.40 0.45
C ARG A 72 3.40 -10.78 -0.98
N ALA A 73 4.23 -10.46 -1.97
CA ALA A 73 3.99 -10.83 -3.37
C ALA A 73 4.00 -12.36 -3.56
N SER A 74 4.86 -13.09 -2.85
CA SER A 74 4.92 -14.56 -2.93
C SER A 74 3.71 -15.28 -2.37
N MET A 75 2.88 -14.62 -1.57
CA MET A 75 1.63 -15.19 -1.05
C MET A 75 0.43 -14.98 -1.98
N GLY A 76 0.56 -14.18 -3.04
CA GLY A 76 -0.52 -13.96 -4.01
C GLY A 76 -0.34 -14.77 -5.29
N HIS A 77 -1.29 -14.62 -6.22
CA HIS A 77 -1.27 -15.22 -7.57
C HIS A 77 0.03 -14.96 -8.36
N ALA A 78 0.75 -13.89 -8.05
CA ALA A 78 2.04 -13.63 -8.68
C ALA A 78 3.13 -14.65 -8.25
N GLY A 79 3.07 -15.15 -7.02
CA GLY A 79 3.97 -16.19 -6.51
C GLY A 79 3.77 -17.55 -7.16
N GLU A 80 2.56 -17.86 -7.63
CA GLU A 80 2.22 -19.10 -8.31
C GLU A 80 2.94 -19.24 -9.66
N ASN A 81 3.22 -18.12 -10.32
CA ASN A 81 4.01 -18.06 -11.55
C ASN A 81 5.52 -18.23 -11.30
N GLY A 82 5.96 -18.27 -10.05
CA GLY A 82 7.36 -18.37 -9.65
C GLY A 82 8.05 -17.03 -9.37
N TYR A 83 9.11 -17.07 -8.56
CA TYR A 83 9.76 -15.88 -7.99
C TYR A 83 10.61 -15.07 -8.96
N TRP A 84 11.06 -15.68 -10.07
CA TRP A 84 11.94 -15.07 -11.06
C TRP A 84 11.19 -14.70 -12.34
N THR A 85 9.97 -14.20 -12.19
CA THR A 85 9.11 -13.85 -13.32
C THR A 85 8.75 -12.36 -13.32
N LEU A 86 8.42 -11.84 -14.50
CA LEU A 86 8.02 -10.45 -14.64
C LEU A 86 6.72 -10.10 -13.86
N PRO A 87 5.67 -10.95 -13.84
CA PRO A 87 4.50 -10.78 -12.95
C PRO A 87 4.87 -10.67 -11.47
N PHE A 88 5.81 -11.48 -11.00
CA PHE A 88 6.27 -11.43 -9.62
C PHE A 88 6.99 -10.11 -9.31
N ALA A 89 7.95 -9.73 -10.15
CA ALA A 89 8.69 -8.47 -10.00
C ALA A 89 7.74 -7.25 -10.04
N ALA A 90 6.78 -7.25 -10.97
CA ALA A 90 5.78 -6.20 -11.06
C ALA A 90 4.90 -6.09 -9.81
N GLU A 91 4.50 -7.21 -9.20
CA GLU A 91 3.74 -7.19 -7.95
C GLU A 91 4.56 -6.66 -6.77
N VAL A 92 5.84 -7.03 -6.66
CA VAL A 92 6.73 -6.47 -5.62
C VAL A 92 6.86 -4.95 -5.77
N VAL A 93 7.07 -4.47 -6.99
CA VAL A 93 7.15 -3.03 -7.29
C VAL A 93 5.81 -2.35 -7.01
N HIS A 94 4.69 -2.95 -7.41
CA HIS A 94 3.34 -2.42 -7.17
C HIS A 94 3.07 -2.24 -5.67
N LEU A 95 3.32 -3.27 -4.87
CA LEU A 95 3.12 -3.24 -3.41
C LEU A 95 4.02 -2.21 -2.74
N THR A 96 5.28 -2.14 -3.16
CA THR A 96 6.25 -1.16 -2.63
C THR A 96 5.80 0.27 -2.96
N ALA A 97 5.42 0.53 -4.21
CA ALA A 97 4.97 1.85 -4.66
C ALA A 97 3.65 2.27 -4.01
N MET A 98 2.69 1.34 -3.86
CA MET A 98 1.44 1.59 -3.13
C MET A 98 1.70 1.93 -1.66
N GLY A 99 2.59 1.19 -1.00
CA GLY A 99 2.99 1.45 0.37
C GLY A 99 3.67 2.81 0.52
N ALA A 100 4.57 3.17 -0.39
CA ALA A 100 5.24 4.46 -0.42
C ALA A 100 4.25 5.62 -0.63
N TRP A 101 3.37 5.55 -1.64
CA TRP A 101 2.39 6.59 -1.91
C TRP A 101 1.45 6.79 -0.72
N THR A 102 0.83 5.70 -0.24
CA THR A 102 -0.13 5.76 0.88
C THR A 102 0.54 6.24 2.16
N GLY A 103 1.74 5.74 2.45
CA GLY A 103 2.52 6.13 3.63
C GLY A 103 2.92 7.61 3.59
N LEU A 104 3.40 8.10 2.45
CA LEU A 104 3.76 9.52 2.28
C LEU A 104 2.55 10.43 2.52
N VAL A 105 1.40 10.12 1.91
CA VAL A 105 0.16 10.90 2.07
C VAL A 105 -0.31 10.87 3.52
N ALA A 106 -0.38 9.68 4.14
CA ALA A 106 -0.84 9.54 5.53
C ALA A 106 0.11 10.24 6.53
N VAL A 107 1.42 10.02 6.45
CA VAL A 107 2.39 10.69 7.33
C VAL A 107 2.33 12.21 7.15
N SER A 108 2.17 12.69 5.91
CA SER A 108 2.01 14.11 5.64
C SER A 108 0.75 14.68 6.29
N ALA A 109 -0.39 14.03 6.09
CA ALA A 109 -1.70 14.42 6.61
C ALA A 109 -1.74 14.50 8.13
N TRP A 110 -1.29 13.43 8.78
CA TRP A 110 -1.53 13.18 10.20
C TRP A 110 -0.37 13.59 11.11
N LYS A 111 0.85 13.70 10.57
CA LYS A 111 2.03 14.00 11.38
C LYS A 111 2.83 15.21 10.90
N ALA A 112 3.27 15.23 9.64
CA ALA A 112 4.20 16.26 9.17
C ALA A 112 3.53 17.65 9.08
N MET A 113 2.26 17.69 8.69
CA MET A 113 1.50 18.94 8.56
C MET A 113 0.83 19.38 9.87
N ASP A 114 0.99 18.64 10.97
CA ASP A 114 0.56 19.12 12.28
C ASP A 114 1.36 20.38 12.68
N ASN A 115 0.66 21.42 13.15
CA ASN A 115 1.25 22.70 13.52
C ASN A 115 1.51 22.80 15.04
N GLY A 116 0.94 21.89 15.84
CA GLY A 116 1.02 21.99 17.30
C GLY A 116 0.53 23.36 17.82
N ALA A 117 1.08 23.79 18.95
CA ALA A 117 0.75 25.09 19.56
C ALA A 117 1.54 26.29 18.98
N GLY A 118 2.43 26.07 18.01
CA GLY A 118 3.33 27.10 17.46
C GLY A 118 2.89 27.65 16.10
N GLN A 119 3.46 28.79 15.69
CA GLN A 119 3.29 29.29 14.33
C GLN A 119 4.01 28.38 13.33
N PRO A 120 3.36 27.97 12.22
CA PRO A 120 3.97 27.10 11.23
C PRO A 120 5.03 27.83 10.40
N ASP A 121 6.22 27.22 10.30
CA ASP A 121 7.22 27.61 9.30
C ASP A 121 6.73 27.23 7.89
N LEU A 122 6.15 28.21 7.20
CA LEU A 122 5.54 28.02 5.88
C LEU A 122 6.57 27.59 4.83
N ASN A 123 7.79 28.13 4.88
CA ASN A 123 8.84 27.81 3.91
C ASN A 123 9.29 26.35 4.07
N ARG A 124 9.57 25.92 5.31
CA ARG A 124 9.96 24.54 5.58
C ARG A 124 8.86 23.54 5.20
N LYS A 125 7.59 23.86 5.51
CA LYS A 125 6.46 22.99 5.17
C LYS A 125 6.20 22.94 3.67
N ALA A 126 6.33 24.06 2.96
CA ALA A 126 6.22 24.08 1.52
C ALA A 126 7.30 23.24 0.83
N HIS A 127 8.58 23.38 1.23
CA HIS A 127 9.67 22.57 0.68
C HIS A 127 9.47 21.07 0.96
N TYR A 128 8.98 20.71 2.15
CA TYR A 128 8.60 19.33 2.44
C TYR A 128 7.49 18.84 1.50
N LEU A 129 6.43 19.63 1.29
CA LEU A 129 5.32 19.26 0.42
C LEU A 129 5.74 19.14 -1.05
N GLU A 130 6.68 19.96 -1.53
CA GLU A 130 7.26 19.86 -2.87
C GLU A 130 8.03 18.54 -3.05
N SER A 131 8.93 18.22 -2.11
CA SER A 131 9.70 16.97 -2.12
C SER A 131 8.79 15.74 -2.00
N MET A 132 7.80 15.80 -1.10
CA MET A 132 6.79 14.75 -0.93
C MET A 132 5.94 14.58 -2.20
N SER A 133 5.51 15.66 -2.84
CA SER A 133 4.74 15.60 -4.09
C SER A 133 5.55 14.98 -5.23
N ALA A 134 6.84 15.30 -5.34
CA ALA A 134 7.72 14.67 -6.33
C ALA A 134 7.85 13.15 -6.10
N ALA A 135 8.08 12.73 -4.85
CA ALA A 135 8.15 11.31 -4.49
C ALA A 135 6.81 10.59 -4.74
N ALA A 136 5.69 11.23 -4.41
CA ALA A 136 4.35 10.68 -4.65
C ALA A 136 4.07 10.49 -6.14
N VAL A 137 4.48 11.41 -7.02
CA VAL A 137 4.34 11.25 -8.48
C VAL A 137 5.11 10.03 -8.98
N VAL A 138 6.35 9.82 -8.53
CA VAL A 138 7.14 8.63 -8.90
C VAL A 138 6.42 7.35 -8.46
N ALA A 139 5.92 7.32 -7.22
CA ALA A 139 5.16 6.18 -6.71
C ALA A 139 3.88 5.93 -7.52
N VAL A 140 3.10 6.98 -7.83
CA VAL A 140 1.89 6.90 -8.66
C VAL A 140 2.18 6.33 -10.05
N VAL A 141 3.24 6.80 -10.71
CA VAL A 141 3.64 6.28 -12.03
C VAL A 141 3.97 4.80 -11.95
N ALA A 142 4.74 4.38 -10.94
CA ALA A 142 5.06 2.97 -10.72
C ALA A 142 3.81 2.12 -10.43
N VAL A 143 2.89 2.61 -9.59
CA VAL A 143 1.60 1.97 -9.29
C VAL A 143 0.77 1.80 -10.55
N PHE A 144 0.67 2.84 -11.38
CA PHE A 144 -0.12 2.81 -12.61
C PHE A 144 0.45 1.81 -13.62
N ALA A 145 1.76 1.87 -13.89
CA ALA A 145 2.42 0.99 -14.84
C ALA A 145 2.32 -0.49 -14.43
N THR A 146 2.64 -0.80 -13.18
CA THR A 146 2.55 -2.17 -12.66
C THR A 146 1.11 -2.63 -12.48
N GLY A 147 0.20 -1.74 -12.11
CA GLY A 147 -1.22 -2.04 -11.97
C GLY A 147 -1.87 -2.41 -13.30
N LEU A 148 -1.56 -1.67 -14.37
CA LEU A 148 -2.02 -1.99 -15.72
C LEU A 148 -1.47 -3.33 -16.20
N PHE A 149 -0.17 -3.56 -16.01
CA PHE A 149 0.47 -4.83 -16.33
C PHE A 149 -0.18 -6.01 -15.58
N ASN A 150 -0.39 -5.88 -14.27
CA ASN A 150 -1.02 -6.93 -13.46
C ASN A 150 -2.49 -7.16 -13.82
N ALA A 151 -3.23 -6.09 -14.13
CA ALA A 151 -4.62 -6.21 -14.59
C ALA A 151 -4.71 -6.95 -15.92
N TRP A 152 -3.83 -6.63 -16.87
CA TRP A 152 -3.75 -7.33 -18.16
C TRP A 152 -3.51 -8.84 -17.96
N ASN A 153 -2.52 -9.20 -17.13
CA ASN A 153 -2.19 -10.60 -16.87
C ASN A 153 -3.29 -11.36 -16.09
N ARG A 154 -4.07 -10.69 -15.23
CA ARG A 154 -5.07 -11.34 -14.36
C ARG A 154 -6.48 -11.39 -14.96
N VAL A 155 -6.84 -10.40 -15.78
CA VAL A 155 -8.17 -10.30 -16.38
C VAL A 155 -8.19 -10.86 -17.81
N GLY A 156 -7.09 -10.71 -18.55
CA GLY A 156 -6.97 -11.19 -19.92
C GLY A 156 -7.76 -10.34 -20.91
N THR A 157 -9.07 -10.57 -21.02
CA THR A 157 -9.95 -9.90 -21.99
C THR A 157 -10.81 -8.81 -21.34
N VAL A 158 -11.27 -7.85 -22.16
CA VAL A 158 -12.17 -6.77 -21.69
C VAL A 158 -13.53 -7.33 -21.25
N ASP A 159 -13.99 -8.42 -21.87
CA ASP A 159 -15.26 -9.08 -21.48
C ASP A 159 -15.22 -9.59 -20.04
N ASN A 160 -14.05 -10.06 -19.58
CA ASN A 160 -13.84 -10.48 -18.20
C ASN A 160 -13.88 -9.32 -17.19
N LEU A 161 -13.77 -8.05 -17.62
CA LEU A 161 -13.96 -6.89 -16.75
C LEU A 161 -15.43 -6.65 -16.40
N PHE A 162 -16.33 -7.01 -17.31
CA PHE A 162 -17.78 -6.82 -17.15
C PHE A 162 -18.51 -8.07 -16.65
N ALA A 163 -17.79 -9.17 -16.46
CA ALA A 163 -18.33 -10.33 -15.76
C ALA A 163 -18.83 -9.91 -14.36
N SER A 164 -20.04 -10.32 -13.99
CA SER A 164 -20.63 -9.96 -12.68
C SER A 164 -20.05 -10.86 -11.59
N SER A 165 -18.84 -10.55 -11.13
CA SER A 165 -18.14 -11.29 -10.07
C SER A 165 -17.73 -10.37 -8.92
N LEU A 166 -17.47 -10.95 -7.75
CA LEU A 166 -16.92 -10.19 -6.63
C LEU A 166 -15.53 -9.62 -6.95
N TYR A 167 -14.74 -10.34 -7.77
CA TYR A 167 -13.43 -9.90 -8.24
C TYR A 167 -13.53 -8.60 -9.06
N THR A 168 -14.36 -8.59 -10.11
CA THR A 168 -14.51 -7.43 -11.00
C THR A 168 -15.12 -6.24 -10.27
N THR A 169 -16.10 -6.48 -9.40
CA THR A 169 -16.67 -5.42 -8.55
C THR A 169 -15.62 -4.80 -7.64
N ALA A 170 -14.81 -5.61 -6.95
CA ALA A 170 -13.73 -5.12 -6.09
C ALA A 170 -12.65 -4.36 -6.89
N LEU A 171 -12.35 -4.81 -8.12
CA LEU A 171 -11.42 -4.14 -9.03
C LEU A 171 -11.94 -2.76 -9.43
N LEU A 172 -13.20 -2.66 -9.86
CA LEU A 172 -13.82 -1.38 -10.26
C LEU A 172 -13.91 -0.40 -9.09
N VAL A 173 -14.27 -0.89 -7.90
CA VAL A 173 -14.29 -0.07 -6.67
C VAL A 173 -12.88 0.43 -6.34
N LYS A 174 -11.85 -0.43 -6.43
CA LYS A 174 -10.45 -0.02 -6.25
C LYS A 174 -10.06 1.08 -7.25
N LEU A 175 -10.39 0.90 -8.54
CA LEU A 175 -10.09 1.89 -9.57
C LEU A 175 -10.78 3.22 -9.30
N CYS A 176 -12.05 3.21 -8.89
CA CYS A 176 -12.78 4.42 -8.51
C CYS A 176 -12.07 5.18 -7.38
N PHE A 177 -11.71 4.49 -6.29
CA PHE A 177 -10.98 5.13 -5.19
C PHE A 177 -9.61 5.66 -5.61
N VAL A 178 -8.85 4.90 -6.40
CA VAL A 178 -7.56 5.36 -6.92
C VAL A 178 -7.73 6.60 -7.81
N SER A 179 -8.75 6.64 -8.68
CA SER A 179 -9.05 7.82 -9.49
C SER A 179 -9.39 9.04 -8.64
N VAL A 180 -10.21 8.88 -7.59
CA VAL A 180 -10.50 9.97 -6.65
C VAL A 180 -9.22 10.44 -5.96
N ALA A 181 -8.36 9.53 -5.50
CA ALA A 181 -7.08 9.89 -4.89
C ALA A 181 -6.17 10.65 -5.87
N LEU A 182 -6.11 10.25 -7.14
CA LEU A 182 -5.34 10.96 -8.18
C LEU A 182 -5.85 12.38 -8.41
N VAL A 183 -7.18 12.59 -8.41
CA VAL A 183 -7.77 13.93 -8.54
C VAL A 183 -7.41 14.79 -7.32
N LEU A 184 -7.49 14.26 -6.11
CA LEU A 184 -7.12 14.96 -4.88
C LEU A 184 -5.62 15.32 -4.85
N GLY A 185 -4.75 14.37 -5.18
CA GLY A 185 -3.31 14.57 -5.26
C GLY A 185 -2.92 15.57 -6.36
N GLY A 186 -3.58 15.50 -7.52
CA GLY A 186 -3.43 16.45 -8.62
C GLY A 186 -3.86 17.86 -8.24
N TYR A 187 -5.01 18.01 -7.58
CA TYR A 187 -5.48 19.28 -7.03
C TYR A 187 -4.47 19.88 -6.04
N ASN A 188 -3.96 19.06 -5.11
CA ASN A 188 -2.94 19.50 -4.16
C ASN A 188 -1.64 19.92 -4.85
N LYS A 189 -1.18 19.18 -5.86
CA LYS A 189 0.02 19.51 -6.63
C LYS A 189 -0.11 20.84 -7.37
N VAL A 190 -1.23 21.06 -8.06
CA VAL A 190 -1.41 22.22 -8.94
C VAL A 190 -1.78 23.48 -8.16
N PHE A 191 -2.72 23.37 -7.21
CA PHE A 191 -3.26 24.53 -6.49
C PHE A 191 -2.83 24.56 -5.03
N GLY A 192 -2.79 23.39 -4.37
CA GLY A 192 -2.49 23.28 -2.95
C GLY A 192 -1.09 23.78 -2.60
N LEU A 193 -0.06 23.32 -3.32
CA LEU A 193 1.34 23.70 -3.07
C LEU A 193 1.55 25.22 -3.18
N ALA A 194 1.01 25.84 -4.22
CA ALA A 194 1.08 27.29 -4.40
C ALA A 194 0.44 28.03 -3.20
N ARG A 195 -0.77 27.62 -2.78
CA ARG A 195 -1.45 28.24 -1.63
C ARG A 195 -0.73 28.03 -0.30
N ALA A 196 -0.13 26.86 -0.10
CA ALA A 196 0.61 26.52 1.12
C ALA A 196 1.86 27.37 1.31
N ARG A 197 2.49 27.84 0.22
CA ARG A 197 3.64 28.75 0.27
C ARG A 197 3.31 30.14 0.77
N HIS A 198 2.09 30.61 0.50
CA HIS A 198 1.71 32.01 0.74
C HIS A 198 0.89 32.24 2.01
N SER A 199 0.33 31.18 2.62
CA SER A 199 -0.61 31.36 3.73
C SER A 199 -0.79 30.13 4.60
N THR A 200 -1.03 30.35 5.90
CA THR A 200 -1.40 29.28 6.86
C THR A 200 -2.74 28.62 6.53
N PRO A 201 -3.80 29.34 6.10
CA PRO A 201 -5.03 28.71 5.61
C PRO A 201 -4.80 27.81 4.40
N GLY A 202 -3.90 28.20 3.48
CA GLY A 202 -3.52 27.36 2.33
C GLY A 202 -2.91 26.03 2.77
N LEU A 203 -2.03 26.05 3.76
CA LEU A 203 -1.45 24.85 4.36
C LEU A 203 -2.51 23.95 5.02
N GLN A 204 -3.47 24.53 5.72
CA GLN A 204 -4.59 23.78 6.32
C GLN A 204 -5.48 23.13 5.25
N SER A 205 -5.73 23.82 4.15
CA SER A 205 -6.46 23.27 3.01
C SER A 205 -5.74 22.06 2.40
N VAL A 206 -4.42 22.16 2.18
CA VAL A 206 -3.61 21.02 1.72
C VAL A 206 -3.69 19.85 2.68
N ARG A 207 -3.55 20.11 3.99
CA ARG A 207 -3.64 19.08 5.02
C ARG A 207 -5.00 18.38 4.99
N LEU A 208 -6.10 19.11 4.86
CA LEU A 208 -7.44 18.54 4.79
C LEU A 208 -7.59 17.63 3.57
N VAL A 209 -7.12 18.07 2.41
CA VAL A 209 -7.13 17.24 1.20
C VAL A 209 -6.27 15.98 1.38
N LEU A 210 -5.09 16.08 2.00
CA LEU A 210 -4.25 14.91 2.32
C LEU A 210 -4.93 13.95 3.30
N ILE A 211 -5.69 14.45 4.27
CA ILE A 211 -6.48 13.62 5.19
C ILE A 211 -7.53 12.83 4.40
N VAL A 212 -8.31 13.51 3.55
CA VAL A 212 -9.32 12.86 2.70
C VAL A 212 -8.67 11.86 1.75
N GLU A 213 -7.58 12.23 1.09
CA GLU A 213 -6.79 11.36 0.21
C GLU A 213 -6.30 10.11 0.97
N SER A 214 -5.81 10.27 2.20
CA SER A 214 -5.35 9.12 3.01
C SER A 214 -6.47 8.14 3.34
N VAL A 215 -7.69 8.63 3.60
CA VAL A 215 -8.86 7.79 3.86
C VAL A 215 -9.30 7.07 2.58
N VAL A 216 -9.30 7.78 1.45
CA VAL A 216 -9.62 7.19 0.14
C VAL A 216 -8.59 6.11 -0.24
N LEU A 217 -7.30 6.36 -0.02
CA LEU A 217 -6.24 5.37 -0.26
C LEU A 217 -6.38 4.16 0.67
N LEU A 218 -6.77 4.36 1.93
CA LEU A 218 -7.08 3.25 2.83
C LEU A 218 -8.26 2.42 2.31
N ALA A 219 -9.32 3.06 1.83
CA ALA A 219 -10.45 2.36 1.20
C ALA A 219 -10.02 1.58 -0.06
N ALA A 220 -9.15 2.16 -0.89
CA ALA A 220 -8.55 1.47 -2.04
C ALA A 220 -7.73 0.24 -1.63
N LEU A 221 -6.98 0.31 -0.52
CA LEU A 221 -6.24 -0.83 0.02
C LEU A 221 -7.16 -1.91 0.57
N ILE A 222 -8.28 -1.55 1.19
CA ILE A 222 -9.30 -2.52 1.63
C ILE A 222 -9.91 -3.22 0.42
N ALA A 223 -10.31 -2.47 -0.61
CA ALA A 223 -10.81 -3.04 -1.87
C ALA A 223 -9.78 -3.95 -2.53
N ALA A 224 -8.50 -3.57 -2.51
CA ALA A 224 -7.41 -4.41 -3.00
C ALA A 224 -7.23 -5.70 -2.18
N ALA A 225 -7.39 -5.63 -0.85
CA ALA A 225 -7.31 -6.81 0.01
C ALA A 225 -8.44 -7.81 -0.33
N VAL A 226 -9.67 -7.33 -0.53
CA VAL A 226 -10.80 -8.14 -1.00
C VAL A 226 -10.48 -8.73 -2.38
N LEU A 227 -10.00 -7.92 -3.32
CA LEU A 227 -9.63 -8.38 -4.65
C LEU A 227 -8.60 -9.52 -4.61
N THR A 228 -7.58 -9.40 -3.75
CA THR A 228 -6.53 -10.43 -3.61
C THR A 228 -7.00 -11.72 -2.93
N SER A 229 -8.14 -11.71 -2.23
CA SER A 229 -8.71 -12.93 -1.64
C SER A 229 -9.58 -13.72 -2.61
N GLN A 230 -9.82 -13.18 -3.82
CA GLN A 230 -10.59 -13.83 -4.88
C GLN A 230 -9.65 -14.49 -5.90
N GLN A 231 -10.14 -15.50 -6.62
CA GLN A 231 -9.45 -16.02 -7.80
C GLN A 231 -9.64 -15.09 -9.01
N PRO A 232 -8.58 -14.81 -9.77
CA PRO A 232 -8.65 -13.95 -10.94
C PRO A 232 -9.32 -14.68 -12.11
N PRO A 233 -10.06 -13.96 -12.98
CA PRO A 233 -10.75 -14.55 -14.13
C PRO A 233 -9.87 -15.38 -15.06
N ALA A 234 -8.63 -14.96 -15.31
CA ALA A 234 -7.72 -15.69 -16.20
C ALA A 234 -7.15 -17.00 -15.62
N ALA A 235 -7.40 -17.28 -14.34
CA ALA A 235 -7.00 -18.53 -13.67
C ALA A 235 -8.17 -19.51 -13.48
N MET A 236 -9.39 -19.13 -13.89
CA MET A 236 -10.58 -20.00 -13.94
C MET A 236 -10.70 -20.64 -15.34
#